data_AF-W6ALV6-F1
#
_entry.id   AF-W6ALV6-F1
#
_cell.length_a   1.000
_cell.length_b   1.000
_cell.length_c   1.000
_cell.angle_alpha   90.00
_cell.angle_beta   90.00
_cell.angle_gamma   90.00
#
_symmetry.space_group_name_H-M   'P 1'
#
loop_
_entity.id
_entity.type
_entity.pdbx_description
1 polymer ?
#
loop_
_entity_poly.entity_id
_entity_poly.type
_entity_poly.pdbx_seq_one_letter_code
_entity_poly.pdbx_strand_id
1 'polypeptide(L)' 'MPNERRKIQKIEQLINLGFKVTITGGIEANDLDLFSKYPIYIIIAGRAIRDHNDPHQAAITFQKLLQAKWEN' A
#
# COMPACT_ATOMS: atom_id res chain seq x y z
N MET A 1 0.26 18.80 3.05
CA MET A 1 1.48 18.64 3.86
C MET A 1 2.71 18.43 2.96
N PRO A 2 3.81 19.19 3.10
CA PRO A 2 5.01 19.08 2.25
C PRO A 2 5.74 17.72 2.32
N ASN A 3 5.66 17.04 3.47
CA ASN A 3 6.42 15.81 3.75
C ASN A 3 5.91 14.57 2.99
N GLU A 4 4.62 14.50 2.67
CA GLU A 4 4.02 13.36 1.95
C GLU A 4 4.39 13.37 0.46
N ARG A 5 4.45 14.56 -0.16
CA ARG A 5 4.87 14.71 -1.56
C ARG A 5 6.28 14.18 -1.78
N ARG A 6 7.20 14.45 -0.85
CA ARG A 6 8.59 13.98 -0.93
C ARG A 6 8.69 12.45 -0.87
N LYS A 7 7.83 11.79 -0.09
CA LYS A 7 7.78 10.32 -0.02
C LYS A 7 7.30 9.71 -1.33
N ILE A 8 6.23 10.25 -1.91
CA ILE A 8 5.69 9.79 -3.19
C ILE A 8 6.71 10.01 -4.33
N GLN A 9 7.37 11.17 -4.37
CA GLN A 9 8.44 11.42 -5.36
C GLN A 9 9.57 10.38 -5.29
N LYS A 10 9.93 9.93 -4.07
CA LYS A 10 10.96 8.90 -3.91
C LYS A 10 10.49 7.53 -4.39
N ILE A 11 9.21 7.20 -4.19
CA ILE A 11 8.60 5.99 -4.74
C ILE A 11 8.66 6.02 -6.28
N GLU A 12 8.26 7.13 -6.89
CA GLU A 12 8.34 7.32 -8.35
C GLU A 12 9.76 7.16 -8.88
N GLN A 13 10.76 7.76 -8.21
CA GLN A 13 12.16 7.63 -8.61
C GLN A 13 12.64 6.17 -8.59
N LEU A 14 12.29 5.41 -7.55
CA LEU A 14 12.68 4.00 -7.43
C LEU A 14 12.01 3.14 -8.51
N ILE A 15 10.73 3.40 -8.81
CA ILE A 15 10.00 2.73 -9.90
C ILE A 15 10.66 3.03 -11.24
N ASN A 16 11.01 4.28 -11.52
CA ASN A 16 11.65 4.69 -12.77
C ASN A 16 13.05 4.08 -12.96
N LEU A 17 13.73 3.73 -11.86
CA LEU A 17 15.00 3.00 -11.89
C LEU A 17 14.82 1.49 -12.08
N GLY A 18 13.59 0.99 -12.18
CA GLY A 18 13.27 -0.43 -12.39
C GLY A 18 13.23 -1.26 -11.11
N PHE A 19 13.26 -0.65 -9.92
CA PHE A 19 13.13 -1.40 -8.67
C PHE A 19 11.68 -1.85 -8.45
N LYS A 20 11.53 -3.08 -7.96
CA LYS A 20 10.27 -3.56 -7.40
C LYS A 20 10.05 -2.92 -6.03
N VAL A 21 9.19 -1.90 -5.97
CA VAL A 21 8.99 -1.12 -4.76
C VAL A 21 8.01 -1.80 -3.81
N THR A 22 8.42 -1.96 -2.55
CA THR A 22 7.58 -2.41 -1.44
C THR A 22 7.28 -1.23 -0.52
N ILE A 23 6.03 -1.08 -0.08
CA ILE A 23 5.62 -0.01 0.85
C ILE A 23 5.12 -0.57 2.18
N THR A 24 5.39 0.16 3.26
CA THR A 24 4.99 -0.18 4.63
C THR A 24 4.90 1.07 5.50
N GLY A 25 4.37 0.91 6.71
CA GLY A 25 4.31 1.95 7.73
C GLY A 25 2.92 2.56 7.89
N GLY A 26 2.09 1.95 8.74
CA GLY A 26 0.79 2.51 9.14
C GLY A 26 -0.22 2.67 8.00
N ILE A 27 -0.11 1.86 6.95
CA ILE A 27 -1.01 1.91 5.80
C ILE A 27 -2.39 1.38 6.23
N GLU A 28 -3.40 2.22 6.10
CA GLU A 28 -4.80 1.85 6.24
C GLU A 28 -5.45 1.63 4.87
N ALA A 29 -6.66 1.06 4.86
CA ALA A 29 -7.39 0.75 3.63
C ALA A 29 -7.62 1.99 2.74
N ASN A 30 -7.87 3.15 3.34
CA ASN A 30 -8.11 4.41 2.63
C ASN A 30 -6.84 4.98 1.98
N ASP A 31 -5.65 4.62 2.48
CA ASP A 31 -4.38 5.09 1.93
C ASP A 31 -4.03 4.39 0.62
N LEU A 32 -4.62 3.23 0.34
CA LEU A 32 -4.33 2.44 -0.86
C LEU A 32 -4.60 3.23 -2.16
N ASP A 33 -5.56 4.15 -2.15
CA ASP A 33 -5.86 5.02 -3.30
C ASP A 33 -4.73 5.99 -3.66
N LEU A 34 -3.89 6.37 -2.69
CA LEU A 34 -2.72 7.21 -2.95
C LEU A 34 -1.67 6.47 -3.79
N PHE A 35 -1.67 5.14 -3.71
CA PHE A 35 -0.64 4.29 -4.31
C PHE A 35 -1.11 3.55 -5.56
N SER A 36 -2.42 3.44 -5.82
CA SER A 36 -3.02 2.63 -6.90
C SER A 36 -2.52 2.97 -8.30
N LYS A 37 -2.10 4.21 -8.54
CA LYS A 37 -1.51 4.65 -9.82
C LYS A 37 -0.05 4.22 -10.04
N TYR A 38 0.57 3.57 -9.07
CA TYR A 38 1.97 3.14 -9.14
C TYR A 38 2.06 1.61 -9.19
N PRO A 39 3.05 1.05 -9.92
CA PRO A 39 3.34 -0.39 -9.92
C PRO A 39 4.01 -0.85 -8.60
N ILE A 40 3.27 -0.79 -7.50
CA ILE A 40 3.71 -1.28 -6.20
C ILE A 40 3.79 -2.80 -6.23
N TYR A 41 4.92 -3.35 -5.80
CA TYR A 41 5.16 -4.79 -5.82
C TYR A 41 4.57 -5.51 -4.61
N ILE A 42 4.78 -4.96 -3.40
CA ILE A 42 4.30 -5.55 -2.14
C ILE A 42 3.83 -4.42 -1.21
N ILE A 43 2.73 -4.68 -0.49
CA ILE A 43 2.27 -3.84 0.63
C ILE A 43 2.40 -4.67 1.92
N ILE A 44 3.15 -4.15 2.90
CA ILE A 44 3.32 -4.81 4.21
C ILE A 44 2.40 -4.12 5.23
N ALA A 45 1.33 -4.80 5.62
CA ALA A 45 0.40 -4.38 6.66
C ALA A 45 0.70 -5.10 7.99
N GLY A 46 0.69 -4.34 9.08
CA GLY A 46 0.93 -4.84 10.44
C GLY A 46 -0.32 -4.72 11.29
N ARG A 47 -0.34 -3.72 12.18
CA ARG A 47 -1.43 -3.48 13.14
C ARG A 47 -2.81 -3.32 12.50
N ALA A 48 -2.88 -2.80 11.28
CA ALA A 48 -4.13 -2.69 10.51
C ALA A 48 -4.84 -4.04 10.27
N ILE A 49 -4.10 -5.15 10.33
CA ILE A 49 -4.66 -6.52 10.27
C ILE A 49 -4.57 -7.18 11.65
N ARG A 50 -3.39 -7.19 12.26
CA ARG A 50 -3.10 -7.96 13.48
C ARG A 50 -3.94 -7.54 14.68
N ASP A 51 -4.23 -6.25 14.85
CA ASP A 51 -4.91 -5.72 16.04
C ASP A 51 -6.44 -5.67 15.84
N HIS A 52 -6.96 -6.17 14.72
CA HIS A 52 -8.40 -6.24 14.45
C HIS A 52 -9.08 -7.35 15.27
N ASN A 53 -10.36 -7.20 15.59
CA ASN A 53 -11.13 -8.22 16.35
C ASN A 53 -11.15 -9.58 15.65
N ASP A 54 -11.12 -9.58 14.32
CA ASP A 54 -10.93 -10.76 13.48
C ASP A 54 -9.80 -10.46 12.47
N PRO A 55 -8.55 -10.86 12.77
CA PRO A 55 -7.41 -10.64 11.89
C PRO A 55 -7.49 -11.41 10.56
N HIS A 56 -8.12 -12.58 10.55
CA HIS A 56 -8.27 -13.40 9.35
C HIS A 56 -9.21 -12.71 8.36
N GLN A 57 -10.37 -12.26 8.83
CA GLN A 57 -11.30 -11.51 8.00
C GLN A 57 -10.70 -10.16 7.56
N ALA A 58 -9.93 -9.48 8.41
CA ALA A 58 -9.22 -8.26 8.04
C ALA A 58 -8.21 -8.49 6.89
N ALA A 59 -7.44 -9.59 6.95
CA ALA A 59 -6.51 -9.96 5.88
C ALA A 59 -7.24 -10.25 4.55
N ILE A 60 -8.34 -11.00 4.58
CA ILE A 60 -9.16 -11.27 3.38
C ILE A 60 -9.70 -9.98 2.79
N THR A 61 -10.24 -9.08 3.62
CA THR A 61 -10.75 -7.78 3.17
C THR A 61 -9.65 -6.95 2.54
N PHE A 62 -8.46 -6.89 3.16
CA PHE A 62 -7.33 -6.15 2.63
C PHE A 62 -6.88 -6.70 1.27
N GLN A 63 -6.79 -8.03 1.13
CA GLN A 63 -6.45 -8.68 -0.14
C GLN A 63 -7.45 -8.34 -1.26
N LYS A 64 -8.76 -8.33 -0.96
CA LYS A 64 -9.80 -7.94 -1.92
C LYS A 64 -9.67 -6.48 -2.35
N LEU A 65 -9.30 -5.58 -1.43
CA LEU A 65 -9.07 -4.17 -1.75
C LEU A 65 -7.85 -3.98 -2.65
N LEU A 66 -6.76 -4.73 -2.41
CA LEU A 66 -5.60 -4.73 -3.29
C LEU A 66 -5.98 -5.19 -4.70
N GLN A 67 -6.73 -6.29 -4.80
CA GLN A 67 -7.20 -6.83 -6.06
C GLN A 67 -8.03 -5.80 -6.85
N ALA A 68 -9.03 -5.20 -6.19
CA ALA A 68 -9.91 -4.21 -6.81
C ALA A 68 -9.18 -2.95 -7.30
N LYS A 69 -8.03 -2.59 -6.70
CA LYS A 69 -7.28 -1.37 -7.03
C LYS A 69 -6.18 -1.57 -8.08
N TRP A 70 -5.64 -2.79 -8.23
CA TRP A 70 -4.51 -3.08 -9.13
C TRP A 70 -4.78 -4.08 -10.25
N GLU A 71 -5.95 -4.72 -10.34
CA GLU A 71 -6.31 -5.63 -11.44
C GLU A 71 -7.17 -4.98 -12.57
N ASN A 72 -6.93 -3.71 -12.92
CA ASN A 72 -7.51 -3.08 -14.11
C ASN A 72 -6.47 -2.87 -15.21
#